data_AF-L8PD02-F1
#
_entry.id   AF-L8PD02-F1
#
_cell.length_a   1.000
_cell.length_b   1.000
_cell.length_c   1.000
_cell.angle_alpha   90.00
_cell.angle_beta   90.00
_cell.angle_gamma   90.00
#
_symmetry.space_group_name_H-M   'P 1'
#
loop_
_entity.id
_entity.type
_entity.pdbx_description
1 polymer ?
#
loop_
_entity_poly.entity_id
_entity_poly.type
_entity_poly.pdbx_seq_one_letter_code
_entity_poly.pdbx_strand_id
1 'polypeptide(L)'
;MGPILPDPQAPAVPRAPHFVEQKRDGHPTTLGAASGAVAGLGALVIGLAAGVIGTLLIGVFATATMTGGAEGLLHGGGLPQVGKQLVAVVAVAAYVFLVTYGIGKVVDRILGFRAGEEQEQTGLDLTVHAESAYDHGVLGHGAPVTATSSVPSSVPAPQKVKKQA
;
A
#
# COMPACT_ATOMS: atom_id res chain seq x y z
N MET A 1 -18.58 -0.18 -49.13
CA MET A 1 -17.82 0.00 -47.87
C MET A 1 -16.46 0.58 -48.23
N GLY A 2 -16.30 1.91 -48.16
CA GLY A 2 -15.03 2.57 -48.45
C GLY A 2 -14.11 2.55 -47.23
N PRO A 3 -12.77 2.55 -47.42
CA PRO A 3 -11.83 2.59 -46.31
C PRO A 3 -11.88 3.94 -45.59
N ILE A 4 -12.02 3.91 -44.27
CA ILE A 4 -12.05 5.08 -43.38
C ILE A 4 -10.64 5.69 -43.39
N LEU A 5 -10.52 6.90 -43.94
CA LEU A 5 -9.26 7.67 -43.94
C LEU A 5 -9.00 8.19 -42.51
N PRO A 6 -7.79 8.00 -41.94
CA PRO A 6 -7.47 8.54 -40.62
C PRO A 6 -7.40 10.08 -40.67
N ASP A 7 -8.03 10.72 -39.69
CA ASP A 7 -8.11 12.17 -39.55
C ASP A 7 -6.72 12.82 -39.36
N PRO A 8 -6.27 13.72 -40.25
CA PRO A 8 -4.94 14.34 -40.20
C PRO A 8 -4.78 15.43 -39.12
N GLN A 9 -5.79 15.69 -38.29
CA GLN A 9 -5.80 16.78 -37.30
C GLN A 9 -6.01 16.33 -35.85
N ALA A 10 -5.78 15.05 -35.51
CA ALA A 10 -5.81 14.63 -34.12
C ALA A 10 -4.66 15.31 -33.35
N PRO A 11 -4.94 16.19 -32.35
CA PRO A 11 -3.90 16.84 -31.57
C PRO A 11 -3.08 15.77 -30.86
N ALA A 12 -1.75 15.84 -31.00
CA ALA A 12 -0.82 14.97 -30.29
C ALA A 12 -0.98 15.21 -28.79
N VAL A 13 -1.82 14.40 -28.13
CA VAL A 13 -1.94 14.39 -26.67
C VAL A 13 -0.59 13.93 -26.12
N PRO A 14 0.19 14.79 -25.43
CA PRO A 14 1.40 14.35 -24.75
C PRO A 14 0.95 13.45 -23.60
N ARG A 15 1.02 12.13 -23.82
CA ARG A 15 0.80 11.13 -22.79
C ARG A 15 2.01 11.20 -21.85
N ALA A 16 1.94 12.10 -20.87
CA ALA A 16 3.02 12.31 -19.93
C ALA A 16 3.18 11.04 -19.08
N PRO A 17 4.37 10.40 -19.07
CA PRO A 17 4.65 9.26 -18.22
C PRO A 17 5.01 9.76 -16.81
N HIS A 18 4.04 10.30 -16.06
CA HIS A 18 4.26 10.65 -14.65
C HIS A 18 3.86 9.55 -13.67
N PHE A 19 3.33 8.44 -14.18
CA PHE A 19 3.04 7.24 -13.39
C PHE A 19 4.17 6.19 -13.46
N VAL A 20 5.29 6.50 -14.12
CA VAL A 20 6.29 5.50 -14.54
C VAL A 20 7.37 5.20 -13.51
N GLU A 21 7.54 5.94 -12.40
CA GLU A 21 8.75 5.77 -11.57
C GLU A 21 8.49 5.75 -10.05
N GLN A 22 7.47 5.03 -9.57
CA GLN A 22 7.27 4.87 -8.11
C GLN A 22 6.94 3.44 -7.69
N LYS A 23 7.48 2.46 -8.42
CA LYS A 23 7.60 1.08 -7.93
C LYS A 23 9.03 0.59 -8.16
N ARG A 24 9.99 1.47 -7.84
CA ARG A 24 11.37 1.06 -7.59
C ARG A 24 11.36 0.38 -6.24
N ASP A 25 11.88 -0.84 -6.22
CA ASP A 25 12.20 -1.60 -5.04
C ASP A 25 11.03 -2.49 -4.56
N GLY A 26 10.89 -3.67 -5.18
CA GLY A 26 10.07 -4.79 -4.69
C GLY A 26 10.47 -5.40 -3.33
N HIS A 27 11.06 -4.66 -2.38
CA HIS A 27 11.55 -5.16 -1.06
C HIS A 27 10.55 -4.53 -0.14
N PRO A 28 9.97 -5.28 0.80
CA PRO A 28 9.34 -4.65 1.94
C PRO A 28 10.43 -3.86 2.69
N THR A 29 10.71 -2.65 2.21
CA THR A 29 11.65 -1.73 2.80
C THR A 29 11.04 -1.22 4.09
N THR A 30 11.85 -1.05 5.12
CA THR A 30 11.45 -0.42 6.38
C THR A 30 10.78 0.94 6.16
N LEU A 31 11.12 1.64 5.05
CA LEU A 31 10.49 2.87 4.62
C LEU A 31 9.04 2.66 4.12
N GLY A 32 8.77 1.59 3.38
CA GLY A 32 7.42 1.22 2.95
C GLY A 32 6.54 0.77 4.12
N ALA A 33 7.08 -0.03 5.04
CA ALA A 33 6.38 -0.42 6.28
C ALA A 33 6.08 0.80 7.17
N ALA A 34 7.06 1.69 7.37
CA ALA A 34 6.87 2.92 8.13
C ALA A 34 5.88 3.87 7.44
N SER A 35 5.98 4.05 6.11
CA SER A 35 5.07 4.91 5.35
C SER A 35 3.64 4.36 5.34
N GLY A 36 3.45 3.04 5.26
CA GLY A 36 2.14 2.39 5.36
C GLY A 36 1.50 2.60 6.73
N ALA A 37 2.28 2.49 7.82
CA ALA A 37 1.79 2.80 9.17
C ALA A 37 1.37 4.27 9.30
N VAL A 38 2.16 5.20 8.75
CA VAL A 38 1.84 6.64 8.75
C VAL A 38 0.62 6.95 7.88
N ALA A 39 0.49 6.31 6.71
CA ALA A 39 -0.66 6.48 5.83
C ALA A 39 -1.96 5.94 6.46
N GLY A 40 -1.90 4.76 7.09
CA GLY A 40 -3.03 4.18 7.82
C GLY A 40 -3.45 5.04 9.00
N LEU A 41 -2.48 5.55 9.77
CA LEU A 41 -2.75 6.46 10.87
C LEU A 41 -3.36 7.78 10.36
N GLY A 42 -2.84 8.33 9.27
CA GLY A 42 -3.36 9.54 8.64
C GLY A 42 -4.82 9.41 8.18
N ALA A 43 -5.16 8.30 7.53
CA ALA A 43 -6.53 8.02 7.10
C ALA A 43 -7.50 7.90 8.29
N LEU A 44 -7.09 7.22 9.36
CA LEU A 44 -7.88 7.11 10.59
C LEU A 44 -8.11 8.48 11.24
N VAL A 45 -7.07 9.31 11.34
CA VAL A 45 -7.17 10.65 11.92
C VAL A 45 -8.17 11.51 11.16
N ILE A 46 -8.11 11.50 9.83
CA ILE A 46 -9.03 12.27 8.99
C ILE A 46 -10.47 11.77 9.15
N GLY A 47 -10.68 10.45 9.10
CA GLY A 47 -12.01 9.85 9.24
C GLY A 47 -12.64 10.14 10.61
N LEU A 48 -11.87 10.00 11.69
CA LEU A 48 -12.36 10.27 13.04
C LEU A 48 -12.63 11.77 13.25
N ALA A 49 -11.71 12.65 12.83
CA ALA A 49 -11.89 14.09 12.97
C ALA A 49 -13.10 14.58 12.17
N ALA A 50 -13.24 14.16 10.91
CA ALA A 50 -14.38 14.53 10.07
C ALA A 50 -15.70 13.99 10.64
N GLY A 51 -15.71 12.76 11.15
CA GLY A 51 -16.89 12.15 11.77
C GLY A 51 -17.34 12.87 13.04
N VAL A 52 -16.41 13.19 13.96
CA VAL A 52 -16.71 13.90 15.20
C VAL A 52 -17.22 15.32 14.89
N ILE A 53 -16.50 16.06 14.04
CA ILE A 53 -16.89 17.43 13.68
C ILE A 53 -18.26 17.42 12.98
N GLY A 54 -18.48 16.53 12.02
CA GLY A 54 -19.76 16.41 11.33
C GLY A 54 -20.92 16.11 12.28
N THR A 55 -20.73 15.18 13.21
CA THR A 55 -21.76 14.79 14.19
C THR A 55 -22.09 15.94 15.15
N LEU A 56 -21.09 16.70 15.60
CA LEU A 56 -21.31 17.88 16.44
C LEU A 56 -22.02 19.00 15.68
N LEU A 57 -21.69 19.22 14.39
CA LEU A 57 -22.37 20.21 13.56
C LEU A 57 -23.86 19.87 13.37
N ILE A 58 -24.24 18.59 13.31
CA ILE A 58 -25.66 18.19 13.31
C ILE A 58 -26.35 18.65 14.60
N GLY A 59 -25.68 18.57 15.75
CA GLY A 59 -26.22 19.05 17.02
C GLY A 59 -26.48 20.57 17.04
N VAL A 60 -25.71 21.34 16.27
CA VAL A 60 -25.80 22.80 16.21
C VAL A 60 -26.78 23.27 15.14
N PHE A 61 -26.70 22.70 13.94
CA PHE A 61 -27.39 23.19 12.74
C PHE A 61 -28.62 22.37 12.34
N ALA A 62 -28.97 21.28 13.04
CA ALA A 62 -30.18 20.52 12.72
C ALA A 62 -31.43 21.42 12.68
N THR A 63 -32.30 21.18 11.70
CA THR A 63 -33.58 21.88 11.54
C THR A 63 -34.70 20.85 11.46
N ALA A 64 -35.84 21.11 12.11
CA ALA A 64 -36.97 20.18 12.17
C ALA A 64 -37.45 19.68 10.79
N THR A 65 -37.35 20.50 9.75
CA THR A 65 -37.72 20.15 8.37
C THR A 65 -36.84 19.08 7.74
N MET A 66 -35.59 18.96 8.18
CA MET A 66 -34.63 17.96 7.66
C MET A 66 -34.53 16.72 8.55
N THR A 67 -34.82 16.84 9.83
CA THR A 67 -34.64 15.77 10.83
C THR A 67 -35.95 15.14 11.29
N GLY A 68 -37.11 15.62 10.84
CA GLY A 68 -38.42 15.13 11.27
C GLY A 68 -38.83 15.59 12.67
N GLY A 69 -38.36 16.77 13.10
CA GLY A 69 -38.75 17.41 14.36
C GLY A 69 -37.63 17.65 15.37
N ALA A 70 -36.42 17.13 15.15
CA ALA A 70 -35.28 17.35 16.04
C ALA A 70 -34.53 18.64 15.66
N GLU A 71 -34.62 19.66 16.50
CA GLU A 71 -33.97 20.96 16.26
C GLU A 71 -32.61 21.05 16.92
N GLY A 72 -31.65 21.62 16.19
CA GLY A 72 -30.32 21.94 16.66
C GLY A 72 -30.29 23.21 17.50
N LEU A 73 -29.13 23.47 18.10
CA LEU A 73 -28.93 24.57 19.03
C LEU A 73 -29.34 25.94 18.45
N LEU A 74 -29.06 26.20 17.17
CA LEU A 74 -29.36 27.48 16.52
C LEU A 74 -30.81 27.63 16.02
N HIS A 75 -31.56 26.52 15.98
CA HIS A 75 -32.94 26.50 15.48
C HIS A 75 -34.00 26.43 16.61
N GLY A 76 -33.59 26.55 17.87
CA GLY A 76 -34.50 26.58 19.03
C GLY A 76 -34.57 25.28 19.84
N GLY A 77 -33.92 24.19 19.39
CA GLY A 77 -33.92 22.90 20.09
C GLY A 77 -33.07 22.83 21.36
N GLY A 78 -32.22 23.85 21.60
CA GLY A 78 -31.43 24.00 22.83
C GLY A 78 -30.26 23.01 22.98
N LEU A 79 -29.65 23.02 24.16
CA LEU A 79 -28.52 22.16 24.53
C LEU A 79 -28.79 20.63 24.52
N PRO A 80 -30.03 20.13 24.72
CA PRO A 80 -30.28 18.68 24.70
C PRO A 80 -29.87 17.99 23.40
N GLN A 81 -29.99 18.66 22.25
CA GLN A 81 -29.63 18.07 20.96
C GLN A 81 -28.12 17.91 20.80
N VAL A 82 -27.33 18.90 21.22
CA VAL A 82 -25.86 18.81 21.24
C VAL A 82 -25.40 17.71 22.20
N GLY A 83 -26.03 17.62 23.37
CA GLY A 83 -25.76 16.56 24.35
C GLY A 83 -25.98 15.16 23.80
N LYS A 84 -27.08 14.92 23.07
CA LYS A 84 -27.34 13.63 22.40
C LYS A 84 -26.26 13.29 21.37
N GLN A 85 -25.81 14.26 20.58
CA GLN A 85 -24.73 14.04 19.61
C GLN A 85 -23.39 13.73 20.28
N LEU A 86 -23.08 14.39 21.40
CA LEU A 86 -21.87 14.09 22.18
C LEU A 86 -21.89 12.66 22.72
N VAL A 87 -23.02 12.23 23.29
CA VAL A 87 -23.21 10.85 23.76
C VAL A 87 -23.08 9.86 22.60
N ALA A 88 -23.65 10.17 21.43
CA ALA A 88 -23.52 9.34 20.24
C ALA A 88 -22.05 9.19 19.81
N VAL A 89 -21.29 10.28 19.76
CA VAL A 89 -19.84 10.23 19.43
C VAL A 89 -19.08 9.34 20.40
N VAL A 90 -19.29 9.50 21.71
CA VAL A 90 -18.61 8.70 22.73
C VAL A 90 -19.03 7.22 22.64
N ALA A 91 -20.32 6.94 22.46
CA ALA A 91 -20.82 5.58 22.33
C ALA A 91 -20.25 4.87 21.10
N VAL A 92 -20.20 5.55 19.96
CA VAL A 92 -19.59 5.00 18.73
C VAL A 92 -18.09 4.80 18.90
N ALA A 93 -17.37 5.78 19.44
CA ALA A 93 -15.94 5.65 19.70
C ALA A 93 -15.62 4.46 20.61
N ALA A 94 -16.39 4.31 21.70
CA ALA A 94 -16.27 3.17 22.60
C ALA A 94 -16.59 1.86 21.87
N TYR A 95 -17.68 1.80 21.11
CA TYR A 95 -18.06 0.61 20.36
C TYR A 95 -16.96 0.17 19.38
N VAL A 96 -16.49 1.07 18.50
CA VAL A 96 -15.48 0.73 17.50
C VAL A 96 -14.17 0.30 18.18
N PHE A 97 -13.76 0.99 19.25
CA PHE A 97 -12.58 0.61 20.02
C PHE A 97 -12.72 -0.77 20.67
N LEU A 98 -13.77 -0.99 21.47
CA LEU A 98 -13.97 -2.24 22.21
C LEU A 98 -14.19 -3.43 21.28
N VAL A 99 -14.99 -3.26 20.22
CA VAL A 99 -15.28 -4.35 19.28
C VAL A 99 -14.04 -4.69 18.45
N THR A 100 -13.35 -3.70 17.90
CA THR A 100 -12.12 -3.96 17.12
C THR A 100 -11.03 -4.55 18.00
N TYR A 101 -10.84 -4.03 19.21
CA TYR A 101 -9.90 -4.60 20.18
C TYR A 101 -10.29 -6.02 20.60
N GLY A 102 -11.57 -6.26 20.87
CA GLY A 102 -12.09 -7.56 21.26
C GLY A 102 -11.90 -8.61 20.16
N ILE A 103 -12.32 -8.30 18.94
CA ILE A 103 -12.11 -9.16 17.77
C ILE A 103 -10.62 -9.40 17.57
N GLY A 104 -9.82 -8.34 17.58
CA GLY A 104 -8.38 -8.46 17.40
C GLY A 104 -7.73 -9.37 18.45
N LYS A 105 -8.12 -9.23 19.72
CA LYS A 105 -7.61 -10.07 20.82
C LYS A 105 -8.07 -11.52 20.71
N VAL A 106 -9.31 -11.75 20.28
CA VAL A 106 -9.83 -13.11 20.06
C VAL A 106 -9.09 -13.78 18.92
N VAL A 107 -8.92 -13.07 17.80
CA VAL A 107 -8.20 -13.60 16.63
C VAL A 107 -6.73 -13.85 16.97
N ASP A 108 -6.07 -12.92 17.67
CA ASP A 108 -4.68 -13.10 18.11
C ASP A 108 -4.51 -14.33 19.02
N ARG A 109 -5.53 -14.65 19.83
CA ARG A 109 -5.49 -15.83 20.71
C ARG A 109 -5.76 -17.15 19.99
N ILE A 110 -6.50 -17.13 18.87
CA ILE A 110 -6.88 -18.35 18.13
C ILE A 110 -5.89 -18.64 16.99
N LEU A 111 -5.54 -17.61 16.21
CA LEU A 111 -4.72 -17.72 15.00
C LEU A 111 -3.31 -17.16 15.19
N GLY A 112 -3.14 -16.14 16.04
CA GLY A 112 -1.89 -15.38 16.17
C GLY A 112 -1.69 -14.46 14.98
N PHE A 113 -1.76 -13.14 15.18
CA PHE A 113 -1.59 -12.19 14.06
C PHE A 113 -0.15 -12.01 13.59
N ARG A 114 0.81 -12.41 14.43
CA ARG A 114 2.23 -12.29 14.15
C ARG A 114 2.75 -13.56 13.49
N ALA A 115 3.51 -13.42 12.41
CA ALA A 115 4.19 -14.54 11.78
C ALA A 115 5.19 -15.18 12.76
N GLY A 116 5.40 -16.50 12.65
CA GLY A 116 6.40 -17.18 13.47
C GLY A 116 7.81 -16.62 13.22
N GLU A 117 8.67 -16.62 14.23
CA GLU A 117 10.01 -15.99 14.14
C GLU A 117 10.87 -16.55 13.00
N GLU A 118 10.69 -17.81 12.63
CA GLU A 118 11.35 -18.44 11.48
C GLU A 118 10.82 -17.90 10.12
N GLN A 119 9.52 -17.63 10.03
CA GLN A 119 8.89 -17.04 8.84
C GLN A 119 9.24 -15.55 8.70
N GLU A 120 9.40 -14.85 9.82
CA GLU A 120 9.92 -13.48 9.84
C GLU A 120 11.39 -13.43 9.37
N GLN A 121 12.21 -14.45 9.71
CA GLN A 121 13.62 -14.54 9.26
C GLN A 121 13.77 -14.93 7.79
N THR A 122 12.95 -15.86 7.31
CA THR A 122 13.00 -16.35 5.92
C THR A 122 12.28 -15.39 4.95
N GLY A 123 11.43 -14.51 5.46
CA GLY A 123 10.60 -13.60 4.68
C GLY A 123 9.21 -14.17 4.41
N LEU A 124 8.18 -13.37 4.70
CA LEU A 124 6.79 -13.79 4.53
C LEU A 124 6.44 -14.04 3.05
N ASP A 125 7.06 -13.30 2.14
CA ASP A 125 6.86 -13.42 0.70
C ASP A 125 7.35 -14.79 0.20
N LEU A 126 8.51 -15.24 0.70
CA LEU A 126 9.06 -16.56 0.36
C LEU A 126 8.29 -17.72 1.00
N THR A 127 7.80 -17.55 2.23
CA THR A 127 7.16 -18.63 3.01
C THR A 127 5.66 -18.77 2.74
N VAL A 128 4.96 -17.69 2.41
CA VAL A 128 3.50 -17.68 2.18
C VAL A 128 3.13 -17.50 0.71
N HIS A 129 3.91 -16.74 -0.05
CA HIS A 129 3.61 -16.44 -1.45
C HIS A 129 4.52 -17.20 -2.44
N ALA A 130 5.51 -17.97 -1.93
CA ALA A 130 6.49 -18.72 -2.70
C ALA A 130 7.16 -17.88 -3.82
N GLU A 131 7.22 -16.56 -3.61
CA GLU A 131 7.79 -15.60 -4.52
C GLU A 131 8.87 -14.84 -3.77
N SER A 132 9.98 -14.56 -4.46
CA SER A 132 10.90 -13.54 -4.00
C SER A 132 10.44 -12.22 -4.60
N ALA A 133 10.16 -11.24 -3.75
CA ALA A 133 9.70 -9.93 -4.21
C ALA A 133 10.77 -9.19 -5.07
N TYR A 134 12.01 -9.72 -5.09
CA TYR A 134 12.99 -9.54 -6.18
C TYR A 134 13.65 -10.84 -6.54
N ASP A 135 14.12 -10.88 -7.77
CA ASP A 135 15.16 -11.80 -8.19
C ASP A 135 16.43 -11.57 -7.35
N HIS A 136 16.69 -12.47 -6.39
CA HIS A 136 17.96 -12.52 -5.66
C HIS A 136 19.06 -12.93 -6.64
N GLY A 137 19.58 -11.95 -7.37
CA GLY A 137 20.70 -12.15 -8.30
C GLY A 137 21.89 -12.77 -7.59
N VAL A 138 22.19 -14.02 -7.95
CA VAL A 138 23.47 -14.74 -7.83
C VAL A 138 24.53 -13.99 -7.02
N LEU A 139 24.56 -14.23 -5.71
CA LEU A 139 25.74 -14.00 -4.87
C LEU A 139 26.13 -15.32 -4.23
N GLY A 140 26.67 -16.19 -5.07
CA GLY A 140 27.21 -17.48 -4.65
C GLY A 140 28.29 -17.96 -5.61
N HIS A 141 29.42 -17.25 -5.69
CA HIS A 141 30.81 -17.77 -5.74
C HIS A 141 31.77 -16.88 -6.55
N GLY A 142 32.71 -16.28 -5.84
CA GLY A 142 34.11 -16.17 -6.27
C GLY A 142 34.50 -14.98 -7.14
N ALA A 143 35.37 -14.13 -6.58
CA ALA A 143 36.40 -13.34 -7.25
C ALA A 143 35.96 -12.29 -8.32
N PRO A 144 36.69 -11.17 -8.44
CA PRO A 144 36.45 -10.22 -9.51
C PRO A 144 36.85 -10.86 -10.85
N VAL A 145 35.88 -11.33 -11.63
CA VAL A 145 36.10 -11.56 -13.06
C VAL A 145 36.06 -10.22 -13.77
N THR A 146 37.22 -9.57 -13.79
CA THR A 146 37.56 -8.59 -14.82
C THR A 146 37.49 -9.30 -16.16
N ALA A 147 36.34 -9.28 -16.82
CA ALA A 147 36.21 -9.68 -18.21
C ALA A 147 36.83 -8.58 -19.08
N THR A 148 38.16 -8.57 -19.16
CA THR A 148 38.91 -7.84 -20.17
C THR A 148 38.54 -8.42 -21.53
N SER A 149 37.74 -7.68 -22.30
CA SER A 149 37.53 -7.94 -23.71
C SER A 149 38.82 -7.62 -24.48
N SER A 150 39.72 -8.59 -24.62
CA SER A 150 40.80 -8.53 -25.60
C SER A 150 40.73 -9.75 -26.49
N VAL A 151 40.05 -9.60 -27.62
CA VAL A 151 40.07 -10.53 -28.75
C VAL A 151 41.44 -10.43 -29.42
N PRO A 152 42.25 -11.52 -29.52
CA PRO A 152 43.38 -11.54 -30.43
C PRO A 152 43.01 -12.26 -31.72
N SER A 153 43.09 -11.51 -32.82
CA SER A 153 43.18 -12.02 -34.19
C SER A 153 44.41 -12.92 -34.37
N SER A 154 44.25 -14.13 -34.95
CA SER A 154 45.08 -14.67 -36.06
C SER A 154 44.87 -16.18 -36.29
N VAL A 155 44.22 -16.50 -37.43
CA VAL A 155 44.48 -17.54 -38.46
C VAL A 155 45.00 -18.97 -38.06
N PRO A 156 44.44 -20.07 -38.62
CA PRO A 156 44.77 -21.46 -38.25
C PRO A 156 45.82 -22.16 -39.16
N ALA A 157 46.66 -23.04 -38.60
CA ALA A 157 47.49 -24.03 -39.32
C ALA A 157 47.97 -25.20 -38.39
N PRO A 158 48.37 -26.38 -38.93
CA PRO A 158 47.92 -27.71 -38.46
C PRO A 158 48.82 -28.42 -37.43
N GLN A 159 48.20 -29.23 -36.56
CA GLN A 159 48.88 -30.04 -35.53
C GLN A 159 49.66 -31.22 -36.13
N LYS A 160 50.92 -31.39 -35.68
CA LYS A 160 51.78 -32.56 -35.93
C LYS A 160 51.56 -33.62 -34.84
N VAL A 161 51.12 -34.81 -35.23
CA VAL A 161 50.99 -36.01 -34.38
C VAL A 161 52.38 -36.54 -34.00
N LYS A 162 52.64 -36.74 -32.69
CA LYS A 162 53.88 -37.36 -32.19
C LYS A 162 53.59 -38.78 -31.68
N LYS A 163 54.24 -39.77 -32.29
CA LYS A 163 54.23 -41.20 -31.92
C LYS A 163 54.72 -41.40 -30.48
N GLN A 164 53.96 -42.19 -29.71
CA GLN A 164 54.41 -42.82 -28.47
C GLN A 164 55.41 -43.95 -28.81
N ALA A 165 56.44 -44.07 -27.98
CA ALA A 165 57.37 -45.20 -27.93
C ALA A 165 56.76 -46.33 -27.11
#